data_AF-A0A7C5UVD3-F1
#
_entry.id   AF-A0A7C5UVD3-F1
#
_cell.length_a   1.000
_cell.length_b   1.000
_cell.length_c   1.000
_cell.angle_alpha   90.00
_cell.angle_beta   90.00
_cell.angle_gamma   90.00
#
_symmetry.space_group_name_H-M   'P 1'
#
loop_
_entity.id
_entity.type
_entity.pdbx_description
1 polymer ?
#
loop_
_entity_poly.entity_id
_entity_poly.type
_entity_poly.pdbx_seq_one_letter_code
_entity_poly.pdbx_strand_id
1 'polypeptide(L)'
;MSRSLFLYGLTESRMGSTLILILFAIISILIIINNPFLSVIPITLITIYYIRYSMIKQLLYGALVVAIPSLWMSLSNVLTLYIMAKPIDIFNVLAIFIKAEVGALTILFVMHNINIFELSYISQLLSKKLTFTIILLMRVLPHFLKEAYEMIYIHKLKNEKMWKTLAMLFIRSDEIIAFFTEGLYLKRNHINPKLLYRKHTLLIQLILIIVNIAGLVFIKQFGIR
;
A
#
# COMPACT_ATOMS: atom_id res chain seq x y z
N MET A 1 -20.23 -2.99 -0.04
CA MET A 1 -19.49 -3.97 0.79
C MET A 1 -18.06 -3.47 1.03
N SER A 2 -17.90 -2.33 1.70
CA SER A 2 -16.61 -1.75 2.09
C SER A 2 -16.21 -2.29 3.46
N ARG A 3 -16.01 -3.62 3.54
CA ARG A 3 -15.36 -4.21 4.72
C ARG A 3 -13.88 -3.86 4.63
N SER A 4 -13.41 -3.07 5.60
CA SER A 4 -12.10 -2.43 5.57
C SER A 4 -11.00 -3.41 5.18
N LEU A 5 -9.98 -2.90 4.48
CA LEU A 5 -8.76 -3.64 4.13
C LEU A 5 -8.16 -4.37 5.35
N PHE A 6 -8.47 -3.93 6.57
CA PHE A 6 -7.89 -4.38 7.83
C PHE A 6 -8.76 -5.39 8.61
N LEU A 7 -10.05 -5.57 8.26
CA LEU A 7 -10.98 -6.47 8.94
C LEU A 7 -11.04 -7.90 8.36
N TYR A 8 -10.39 -8.15 7.20
CA TYR A 8 -10.08 -9.53 6.81
C TYR A 8 -8.94 -10.02 7.71
N GLY A 9 -9.34 -10.73 8.76
CA GLY A 9 -8.44 -11.29 9.77
C GLY A 9 -7.27 -12.03 9.15
N LEU A 10 -6.10 -11.90 9.77
CA LEU A 10 -4.91 -12.76 9.63
C LEU A 10 -4.78 -13.44 8.26
N THR A 11 -4.85 -12.67 7.17
CA THR A 11 -4.58 -13.23 5.85
C THR A 11 -3.13 -13.70 5.86
N GLU A 12 -2.88 -14.93 5.43
CA GLU A 12 -1.55 -15.54 5.51
C GLU A 12 -0.48 -14.70 4.80
N SER A 13 -0.90 -13.94 3.78
CA SER A 13 -0.09 -12.99 3.02
C SER A 13 0.49 -11.85 3.86
N ARG A 14 -0.14 -11.49 4.99
CA ARG A 14 0.32 -10.43 5.91
C ARG A 14 1.23 -10.94 7.00
N MET A 15 1.41 -12.26 7.13
CA MET A 15 2.31 -12.89 8.09
C MET A 15 3.73 -13.09 7.53
N GLY A 16 4.15 -12.20 6.63
CA GLY A 16 5.53 -12.12 6.15
C GLY A 16 6.27 -10.96 6.79
N SER A 17 7.45 -10.63 6.27
CA SER A 17 8.24 -9.48 6.72
C SER A 17 7.98 -8.24 5.86
N THR A 18 7.55 -7.17 6.51
CA THR A 18 7.47 -5.78 6.02
C THR A 18 8.82 -5.27 5.53
N LEU A 19 9.92 -5.59 6.20
CA LEU A 19 11.26 -5.15 5.78
C LEU A 19 11.63 -5.78 4.43
N ILE A 20 11.33 -7.06 4.25
CA ILE A 20 11.52 -7.77 2.98
C ILE A 20 10.63 -7.16 1.88
N LEU A 21 9.37 -6.85 2.18
CA LEU A 21 8.48 -6.16 1.23
C LEU A 21 8.97 -4.76 0.84
N ILE A 22 9.50 -3.99 1.79
CA ILE A 22 10.07 -2.66 1.54
C ILE A 22 11.31 -2.78 0.66
N LEU A 23 12.21 -3.74 0.95
CA LEU A 23 13.38 -4.02 0.11
C LEU A 23 12.97 -4.42 -1.31
N PHE A 24 11.94 -5.27 -1.45
CA PHE A 24 11.36 -5.63 -2.74
C PHE A 24 10.87 -4.38 -3.51
N ALA A 25 10.18 -3.45 -2.85
CA ALA A 25 9.72 -2.22 -3.49
C ALA A 25 10.89 -1.32 -3.93
N ILE A 26 11.91 -1.15 -3.09
CA ILE A 26 13.10 -0.35 -3.45
C ILE A 26 13.77 -0.93 -4.70
N ILE A 27 13.99 -2.24 -4.75
CA ILE A 27 14.61 -2.92 -5.91
C ILE A 27 13.71 -2.80 -7.15
N SER A 28 12.40 -2.98 -6.99
CA SER A 28 11.43 -2.83 -8.09
C SER A 28 11.47 -1.42 -8.69
N ILE A 29 11.47 -0.39 -7.83
CA ILE A 29 11.51 1.01 -8.26
C ILE A 29 12.82 1.30 -8.99
N LEU A 30 13.96 0.77 -8.52
CA LEU A 30 15.24 0.92 -9.21
C LEU A 30 15.23 0.28 -10.62
N ILE A 31 14.60 -0.89 -10.77
CA ILE A 31 14.43 -1.55 -12.08
C ILE A 31 13.58 -0.66 -13.00
N ILE A 32 12.45 -0.17 -12.50
CA ILE A 32 11.49 0.66 -13.25
C ILE A 32 12.13 1.99 -13.70
N ILE A 33 12.93 2.61 -12.85
CA ILE A 33 13.63 3.87 -13.17
C ILE A 33 14.62 3.64 -14.32
N ASN A 34 15.44 2.59 -14.21
CA ASN A 34 16.49 2.28 -15.18
C ASN A 34 15.92 1.85 -16.53
N ASN A 35 14.94 0.95 -16.55
CA ASN A 35 14.33 0.48 -17.79
C ASN A 35 12.82 0.21 -17.60
N PRO A 36 11.94 0.98 -18.25
CA PRO A 36 10.50 0.83 -18.13
C PRO A 36 10.00 -0.55 -18.60
N PHE A 37 10.64 -1.15 -19.61
CA PHE A 37 10.20 -2.42 -20.17
C PHE A 37 10.57 -3.62 -19.29
N LEU A 38 11.60 -3.48 -18.46
CA LEU A 38 11.93 -4.51 -17.46
C LEU A 38 11.00 -4.49 -16.25
N SER A 39 10.05 -3.54 -16.18
CA SER A 39 8.96 -3.54 -15.20
C SER A 39 8.04 -4.78 -15.30
N VAL A 40 8.11 -5.54 -16.40
CA VAL A 40 7.44 -6.84 -16.52
C VAL A 40 7.87 -7.79 -15.40
N ILE A 41 9.12 -7.71 -14.91
CA ILE A 41 9.61 -8.53 -13.80
C ILE A 41 8.82 -8.24 -12.51
N PRO A 42 8.79 -7.01 -11.95
CA PRO A 42 8.00 -6.74 -10.76
C PRO A 42 6.49 -6.97 -10.95
N ILE A 43 5.92 -6.68 -12.14
CA ILE A 43 4.50 -6.97 -12.40
C ILE A 43 4.22 -8.48 -12.30
N THR A 44 5.03 -9.31 -12.97
CA THR A 44 4.85 -10.78 -13.00
C THR A 44 4.99 -11.37 -11.59
N LEU A 45 5.95 -10.88 -10.82
CA LEU A 45 6.14 -11.28 -9.42
C LEU A 45 4.94 -10.92 -8.54
N ILE A 46 4.41 -9.70 -8.68
CA ILE A 46 3.21 -9.25 -7.97
C ILE A 46 2.00 -10.10 -8.38
N THR A 47 1.78 -10.34 -9.67
CA THR A 47 0.67 -11.17 -10.17
C THR A 47 0.74 -12.59 -9.62
N ILE A 48 1.89 -13.25 -9.68
CA ILE A 48 2.09 -14.60 -9.12
C ILE A 48 1.76 -14.63 -7.63
N TYR A 49 2.19 -13.61 -6.87
CA TYR A 49 1.88 -13.51 -5.45
C TYR A 49 0.36 -13.41 -5.20
N TYR A 50 -0.34 -12.53 -5.91
CA TYR A 50 -1.79 -12.37 -5.76
C TYR A 50 -2.57 -13.62 -6.20
N ILE A 51 -2.11 -14.33 -7.24
CA ILE A 51 -2.69 -15.63 -7.67
C ILE A 51 -2.52 -16.67 -6.56
N ARG A 52 -1.32 -16.78 -5.98
CA ARG A 52 -1.01 -17.77 -4.93
C ARG A 52 -1.91 -17.64 -3.70
N TYR A 53 -2.27 -16.42 -3.32
CA TYR A 53 -3.16 -16.14 -2.18
C TYR A 53 -4.64 -15.95 -2.59
N SER A 54 -5.01 -16.27 -3.83
CA SER A 54 -6.39 -16.14 -4.35
C SER A 54 -6.96 -14.72 -4.24
N MET A 55 -6.12 -13.70 -4.39
CA MET A 55 -6.45 -12.28 -4.25
C MET A 55 -6.48 -11.53 -5.61
N ILE A 56 -6.85 -12.22 -6.69
CA ILE A 56 -6.85 -11.67 -8.06
C ILE A 56 -7.80 -10.45 -8.18
N LYS A 57 -8.93 -10.45 -7.47
CA LYS A 57 -9.87 -9.32 -7.48
C LYS A 57 -9.23 -8.04 -6.93
N GLN A 58 -8.41 -8.16 -5.89
CA GLN A 58 -7.69 -7.04 -5.29
C GLN A 58 -6.61 -6.50 -6.23
N LEU A 59 -5.92 -7.39 -6.95
CA LEU A 59 -4.95 -7.00 -7.98
C LEU A 59 -5.64 -6.21 -9.10
N LEU A 60 -6.75 -6.73 -9.65
CA LEU A 60 -7.50 -6.05 -10.72
C LEU A 60 -8.02 -4.68 -10.27
N TYR A 61 -8.58 -4.62 -9.05
CA TYR A 61 -9.02 -3.35 -8.48
C TYR A 61 -7.84 -2.38 -8.31
N GLY A 62 -6.71 -2.85 -7.80
CA GLY A 62 -5.50 -2.05 -7.66
C GLY A 62 -5.01 -1.50 -9.00
N ALA A 63 -4.94 -2.34 -10.04
CA ALA A 63 -4.53 -1.92 -11.38
C ALA A 63 -5.49 -0.87 -11.96
N LEU A 64 -6.81 -1.05 -11.81
CA LEU A 64 -7.77 -0.05 -12.27
C LEU A 64 -7.65 1.29 -11.53
N VAL A 65 -7.42 1.25 -10.21
CA VAL A 65 -7.24 2.48 -9.41
C VAL A 65 -5.95 3.20 -9.79
N VAL A 66 -4.89 2.47 -10.10
CA VAL A 66 -3.60 3.04 -10.49
C VAL A 66 -3.59 3.53 -11.95
N ALA A 67 -4.35 2.89 -12.83
CA ALA A 67 -4.46 3.32 -14.23
C ALA A 67 -4.91 4.78 -14.38
N ILE A 68 -5.77 5.28 -13.50
CA ILE A 68 -6.26 6.67 -13.56
C ILE A 68 -5.11 7.69 -13.43
N PRO A 69 -4.33 7.73 -12.34
CA PRO A 69 -3.19 8.62 -12.24
C PRO A 69 -2.09 8.33 -13.27
N SER A 70 -1.86 7.07 -13.64
CA SER A 70 -0.86 6.71 -14.67
C SER A 70 -1.20 7.28 -16.04
N LEU A 71 -2.47 7.14 -16.47
CA LEU A 71 -2.99 7.74 -17.70
C LEU A 71 -2.86 9.25 -17.66
N TRP A 72 -3.20 9.88 -16.53
CA TRP A 72 -3.06 11.32 -16.37
C TRP A 72 -1.61 11.79 -16.53
N MET A 73 -0.64 11.12 -15.90
CA MET A 73 0.77 11.46 -16.04
C MET A 73 1.25 11.32 -17.49
N SER A 74 0.86 10.24 -18.16
CA SER A 74 1.19 9.99 -19.57
C SER A 74 0.60 11.07 -20.49
N LEU A 75 -0.68 11.42 -20.31
CA LEU A 75 -1.36 12.46 -21.09
C LEU A 75 -0.78 13.85 -20.83
N SER A 76 -0.47 14.16 -19.57
CA SER A 76 0.17 15.43 -19.20
C SER A 76 1.53 15.59 -19.87
N ASN A 77 2.30 14.50 -19.98
CA ASN A 77 3.56 14.52 -20.71
C ASN A 77 3.37 14.79 -22.20
N VAL A 78 2.40 14.15 -22.84
CA VAL A 78 2.05 14.41 -24.26
C VAL A 78 1.66 15.87 -24.48
N LEU A 79 0.79 16.40 -23.61
CA LEU A 79 0.36 17.80 -23.67
C LEU A 79 1.56 18.76 -23.54
N THR A 80 2.48 18.47 -22.63
CA THR A 80 3.67 19.30 -22.41
C THR A 80 4.60 19.27 -23.63
N LEU A 81 4.85 18.09 -24.21
CA LEU A 81 5.66 17.95 -25.42
C LEU A 81 5.04 18.68 -26.62
N TYR A 82 3.71 18.62 -26.75
CA TYR A 82 2.96 19.35 -27.76
C TYR A 82 3.11 20.87 -27.61
N ILE A 83 2.96 21.41 -26.40
CA ILE A 83 3.14 22.84 -26.10
C ILE A 83 4.59 23.29 -26.38
N MET A 84 5.57 22.44 -26.10
CA MET A 84 6.99 22.71 -26.35
C MET A 84 7.43 22.46 -27.81
N ALA A 85 6.51 22.11 -28.72
CA ALA A 85 6.78 21.73 -30.10
C ALA A 85 7.88 20.65 -30.26
N LYS A 86 7.98 19.75 -29.28
CA LYS A 86 8.93 18.62 -29.30
C LYS A 86 8.29 17.40 -29.99
N PRO A 87 9.09 16.55 -30.65
CA PRO A 87 8.57 15.32 -31.25
C PRO A 87 7.96 14.42 -30.18
N ILE A 88 6.75 13.92 -30.45
CA ILE A 88 6.04 12.98 -29.59
C ILE A 88 6.46 11.57 -29.99
N ASP A 89 7.25 10.93 -29.14
CA ASP A 89 7.61 9.52 -29.29
C ASP A 89 6.67 8.65 -28.47
N ILE A 90 5.94 7.77 -29.16
CA ILE A 90 4.97 6.83 -28.57
C ILE A 90 5.65 5.90 -27.55
N PHE A 91 6.90 5.49 -27.79
CA PHE A 91 7.63 4.62 -26.87
C PHE A 91 7.91 5.32 -25.54
N ASN A 92 8.21 6.63 -25.55
CA ASN A 92 8.44 7.41 -24.33
C ASN A 92 7.15 7.63 -23.55
N VAL A 93 6.04 7.87 -24.25
CA VAL A 93 4.71 8.00 -23.63
C VAL A 93 4.32 6.69 -22.93
N LEU A 94 4.47 5.57 -23.63
CA LEU A 94 4.20 4.24 -23.10
C LEU A 94 5.14 3.88 -21.94
N ALA A 95 6.42 4.24 -22.03
CA ALA A 95 7.39 4.09 -20.95
C ALA A 95 6.97 4.82 -19.67
N ILE A 96 6.49 6.07 -19.79
CA ILE A 96 6.03 6.86 -18.64
C ILE A 96 4.78 6.23 -18.02
N PHE A 97 3.82 5.81 -18.85
CA PHE A 97 2.63 5.11 -18.38
C PHE A 97 3.02 3.85 -17.58
N ILE A 98 3.88 3.00 -18.15
CA ILE A 98 4.33 1.77 -17.49
C ILE A 98 5.09 2.08 -16.19
N LYS A 99 5.96 3.09 -16.18
CA LYS A 99 6.69 3.49 -14.95
C LYS A 99 5.73 3.89 -13.83
N ALA A 100 4.73 4.71 -14.15
CA ALA A 100 3.73 5.15 -13.19
C ALA A 100 2.87 3.96 -12.71
N GLU A 101 2.40 3.14 -13.64
CA GLU A 101 1.50 2.02 -13.37
C GLU A 101 2.15 0.99 -12.45
N VAL A 102 3.33 0.53 -12.82
CA VAL A 102 4.04 -0.49 -12.05
C VAL A 102 4.58 0.08 -10.75
N GLY A 103 5.07 1.31 -10.76
CA GLY A 103 5.53 1.99 -9.56
C GLY A 103 4.44 2.08 -8.51
N ALA A 104 3.26 2.59 -8.87
CA ALA A 104 2.15 2.70 -7.92
C ALA A 104 1.56 1.33 -7.53
N LEU A 105 1.51 0.35 -8.44
CA LEU A 105 1.14 -1.03 -8.10
C LEU A 105 2.10 -1.67 -7.09
N THR A 106 3.42 -1.45 -7.22
CA THR A 106 4.41 -1.97 -6.25
C THR A 106 4.21 -1.37 -4.86
N ILE A 107 3.89 -0.07 -4.78
CA ILE A 107 3.60 0.61 -3.51
C ILE A 107 2.32 0.05 -2.89
N LEU A 108 1.24 -0.08 -3.68
CA LEU A 108 -0.02 -0.67 -3.22
C LEU A 108 0.16 -2.11 -2.74
N PHE A 109 0.98 -2.90 -3.44
CA PHE A 109 1.33 -4.26 -3.05
C PHE A 109 1.96 -4.32 -1.66
N VAL A 110 2.93 -3.45 -1.38
CA VAL A 110 3.55 -3.34 -0.05
C VAL A 110 2.50 -2.94 0.97
N MET A 111 1.77 -1.83 0.74
CA MET A 111 0.76 -1.31 1.67
C MET A 111 -0.30 -2.35 2.03
N HIS A 112 -0.74 -3.15 1.06
CA HIS A 112 -1.74 -4.20 1.26
C HIS A 112 -1.25 -5.35 2.15
N ASN A 113 0.05 -5.66 2.09
CA ASN A 113 0.68 -6.82 2.75
C ASN A 113 1.52 -6.45 3.99
N ILE A 114 1.39 -5.22 4.50
CA ILE A 114 2.09 -4.80 5.72
C ILE A 114 1.72 -5.71 6.90
N ASN A 115 2.74 -6.27 7.54
CA ASN A 115 2.63 -6.96 8.83
C ASN A 115 2.64 -5.93 9.97
N ILE A 116 1.46 -5.63 10.51
CA ILE A 116 1.28 -4.68 11.62
C ILE A 116 2.03 -5.14 12.87
N PHE A 117 2.16 -6.45 13.11
CA PHE A 117 2.87 -6.97 14.29
C PHE A 117 4.37 -6.66 14.23
N GLU A 118 4.98 -6.82 13.06
CA GLU A 118 6.38 -6.47 12.88
C GLU A 118 6.60 -4.95 12.94
N LEU A 119 5.71 -4.13 12.37
CA LEU A 119 5.77 -2.68 12.54
C LEU A 119 5.66 -2.27 14.01
N SER A 120 4.78 -2.92 14.78
CA SER A 120 4.63 -2.66 16.21
C SER A 120 5.89 -3.08 17.00
N TYR A 121 6.56 -4.15 16.58
CA TYR A 121 7.82 -4.60 17.17
C TYR A 121 8.98 -3.65 16.84
N ILE A 122 9.15 -3.27 15.57
CA ILE A 122 10.19 -2.33 15.13
C ILE A 122 10.00 -0.96 15.82
N SER A 123 8.76 -0.47 15.91
CA SER A 123 8.47 0.76 16.63
C SER A 123 8.79 0.69 18.11
N GLN A 124 8.73 -0.50 18.73
CA GLN A 124 9.08 -0.66 20.14
C GLN A 124 10.58 -0.44 20.38
N LEU A 125 11.42 -0.83 19.41
CA LEU A 125 12.86 -0.56 19.44
C LEU A 125 13.15 0.96 19.39
N LEU A 126 12.28 1.76 18.77
CA LEU A 126 12.40 3.21 18.70
C LEU A 126 11.79 3.90 19.93
N SER A 127 10.54 3.58 20.28
CA SER A 127 9.82 4.14 21.43
C SER A 127 8.55 3.36 21.77
N LYS A 128 8.36 3.02 23.05
CA LYS A 128 7.12 2.40 23.55
C LYS A 128 5.86 3.24 23.28
N LYS A 129 6.00 4.57 23.26
CA LYS A 129 4.87 5.47 22.93
C LYS A 129 4.41 5.28 21.49
N LEU A 130 5.35 5.03 20.57
CA LEU A 130 5.09 4.86 19.14
C LEU A 130 4.46 3.49 18.83
N THR A 131 4.87 2.44 19.55
CA THR A 131 4.19 1.13 19.48
C THR A 131 2.73 1.22 19.88
N PHE A 132 2.45 1.93 20.98
CA PHE A 132 1.08 2.13 21.45
C PHE A 132 0.23 2.88 20.44
N THR A 133 0.75 3.96 19.84
CA THR A 133 0.02 4.75 18.85
C THR A 133 -0.26 3.94 17.58
N ILE A 134 0.68 3.12 17.08
CA ILE A 134 0.44 2.25 15.93
C ILE A 134 -0.68 1.25 16.22
N ILE A 135 -0.64 0.57 17.37
CA ILE A 135 -1.65 -0.42 17.75
C ILE A 135 -3.02 0.25 17.92
N LEU A 136 -3.05 1.41 18.58
CA LEU A 136 -4.28 2.17 18.79
C LEU A 136 -4.86 2.65 17.46
N LEU A 137 -4.04 3.20 16.57
CA LEU A 137 -4.46 3.63 15.24
C LEU A 137 -5.06 2.46 14.45
N MET A 138 -4.41 1.29 14.47
CA MET A 138 -4.91 0.10 13.75
C MET A 138 -6.22 -0.44 14.34
N ARG A 139 -6.47 -0.22 15.63
CA ARG A 139 -7.73 -0.59 16.27
C ARG A 139 -8.83 0.45 16.05
N VAL A 140 -8.51 1.74 16.04
CA VAL A 140 -9.47 2.84 15.89
C VAL A 140 -9.90 3.02 14.42
N LEU A 141 -8.99 2.84 13.46
CA LEU A 141 -9.24 3.10 12.04
C LEU A 141 -10.49 2.39 11.48
N PRO A 142 -10.75 1.09 11.77
CA PRO A 142 -11.96 0.42 11.29
C PRO A 142 -13.25 1.00 11.89
N HIS A 143 -13.22 1.43 13.16
CA HIS A 143 -14.37 2.08 13.79
C HIS A 143 -14.65 3.43 13.16
N PHE A 144 -13.61 4.24 12.95
CA PHE A 144 -13.72 5.53 12.29
C PHE A 144 -14.27 5.41 10.87
N LEU A 145 -13.79 4.43 10.08
CA LEU A 145 -14.31 4.20 8.72
C LEU A 145 -15.78 3.76 8.70
N LYS A 146 -16.20 2.96 9.68
CA LYS A 146 -17.60 2.53 9.82
C LYS A 146 -18.49 3.73 10.13
N GLU A 147 -18.11 4.56 11.10
CA GLU A 147 -18.88 5.76 11.45
C GLU A 147 -18.91 6.78 10.31
N ALA A 148 -17.80 6.97 9.61
CA ALA A 148 -17.76 7.81 8.41
C ALA A 148 -18.78 7.36 7.37
N TYR A 149 -18.86 6.05 7.11
CA TYR A 149 -19.83 5.50 6.17
C TYR A 149 -21.28 5.72 6.62
N GLU A 150 -21.58 5.44 7.88
CA GLU A 150 -22.92 5.62 8.45
C GLU A 150 -23.35 7.09 8.45
N MET A 151 -22.45 8.01 8.81
CA MET A 151 -22.73 9.44 8.81
C MET A 151 -22.95 10.00 7.41
N ILE A 152 -22.13 9.59 6.43
CA ILE A 152 -22.32 9.96 5.02
C ILE A 152 -23.70 9.48 4.55
N TYR A 153 -24.08 8.25 4.90
CA TYR A 153 -25.38 7.69 4.54
C TYR A 153 -26.55 8.46 5.16
N ILE A 154 -26.50 8.76 6.46
CA ILE A 154 -27.54 9.53 7.17
C ILE A 154 -27.68 10.94 6.60
N HIS A 155 -26.56 11.63 6.33
CA HIS A 155 -26.60 12.98 5.77
C HIS A 155 -27.13 12.97 4.32
N LYS A 156 -26.80 11.94 3.54
CA LYS A 156 -27.36 11.74 2.21
C LYS A 156 -28.87 11.53 2.25
N LEU A 157 -29.39 10.77 3.23
CA LEU A 157 -30.84 10.61 3.43
C LEU A 157 -31.54 11.91 3.83
N LYS A 158 -30.85 12.78 4.59
CA LYS A 158 -31.36 14.08 5.03
C LYS A 158 -31.14 15.21 4.02
N ASN A 159 -30.56 14.94 2.84
CA ASN A 159 -30.12 15.94 1.87
C ASN A 159 -29.22 17.04 2.49
N GLU A 160 -28.40 16.65 3.45
CA GLU A 160 -27.51 17.55 4.15
C GLU A 160 -26.13 17.66 3.48
N LYS A 161 -25.49 18.82 3.67
CA LYS A 161 -24.20 19.14 3.05
C LYS A 161 -23.06 18.30 3.66
N MET A 162 -22.15 17.81 2.82
CA MET A 162 -21.07 16.88 3.19
C MET A 162 -20.09 17.43 4.24
N TRP A 163 -19.90 18.75 4.32
CA TRP A 163 -19.04 19.35 5.35
C TRP A 163 -19.59 19.20 6.78
N LYS A 164 -20.91 19.09 6.95
CA LYS A 164 -21.52 18.81 8.27
C LYS A 164 -21.14 17.40 8.74
N THR A 165 -21.08 16.45 7.81
CA THR A 165 -20.59 15.09 8.06
C THR A 165 -19.15 15.10 8.55
N LEU A 166 -18.31 15.93 7.94
CA LEU A 166 -16.89 16.05 8.28
C LEU A 166 -16.69 16.65 9.68
N ALA A 167 -17.47 17.68 10.03
CA ALA A 167 -17.47 18.26 11.38
C ALA A 167 -17.91 17.25 12.45
N MET A 168 -18.98 16.49 12.19
CA MET A 168 -19.44 15.45 13.11
C MET A 168 -18.43 14.32 13.26
N LEU A 169 -17.69 13.97 12.20
CA LEU A 169 -16.64 12.96 12.26
C LEU A 169 -15.46 13.39 13.14
N PHE A 170 -15.09 14.67 13.12
CA PHE A 170 -14.04 15.18 14.01
C PHE A 170 -14.45 15.05 15.49
N ILE A 171 -15.67 15.47 15.84
CA ILE A 171 -16.18 15.37 17.21
C ILE A 171 -16.20 13.90 17.66
N ARG A 172 -16.70 12.99 16.80
CA ARG A 172 -16.72 11.56 17.12
C ARG A 172 -15.34 10.92 17.18
N SER A 173 -14.40 11.32 16.33
CA SER A 173 -13.04 10.77 16.42
C SER A 173 -12.39 11.05 17.76
N ASP A 174 -12.61 12.24 18.33
CA ASP A 174 -12.07 12.58 19.64
C ASP A 174 -12.68 11.72 20.75
N GLU A 175 -14.01 11.51 20.72
CA GLU A 175 -14.71 10.62 21.65
C GLU A 175 -14.20 9.17 21.56
N ILE A 176 -14.03 8.65 20.34
CA ILE A 176 -13.54 7.29 20.10
C ILE A 176 -12.10 7.16 20.62
N ILE A 177 -11.23 8.13 20.32
CA ILE A 177 -9.84 8.12 20.77
C ILE A 177 -9.80 8.18 22.29
N ALA A 178 -10.57 9.07 22.94
CA ALA A 178 -10.67 9.16 24.39
C ALA A 178 -11.09 7.80 24.99
N PHE A 179 -12.16 7.19 24.48
CA PHE A 179 -12.63 5.88 24.93
C PHE A 179 -11.56 4.78 24.83
N PHE A 180 -10.86 4.68 23.68
CA PHE A 180 -9.82 3.67 23.50
C PHE A 180 -8.55 3.96 24.32
N THR A 181 -8.20 5.23 24.49
CA THR A 181 -7.04 5.62 25.31
C THR A 181 -7.29 5.37 26.78
N GLU A 182 -8.46 5.70 27.30
CA GLU A 182 -8.88 5.41 28.68
C GLU A 182 -8.92 3.89 28.93
N GLY A 183 -9.57 3.13 28.03
CA GLY A 183 -9.66 1.67 28.13
C GLY A 183 -8.31 0.93 28.01
N LEU A 184 -7.28 1.57 27.45
CA LEU A 184 -5.95 1.01 27.29
C LEU A 184 -4.88 1.72 28.14
N TYR A 185 -5.25 2.72 28.93
CA TYR A 185 -4.31 3.59 29.66
C TYR A 185 -3.38 2.77 30.55
N LEU A 186 -3.95 1.83 31.32
CA LEU A 186 -3.21 0.92 32.21
C LEU A 186 -2.35 -0.11 31.46
N LYS A 187 -2.68 -0.40 30.19
CA LYS A 187 -1.96 -1.38 29.37
C LYS A 187 -0.79 -0.76 28.61
N ARG A 188 -0.69 0.57 28.53
CA ARG A 188 0.30 1.31 27.71
C ARG A 188 1.75 0.85 27.92
N ASN A 189 2.15 0.57 29.17
CA ASN A 189 3.52 0.19 29.50
C ASN A 189 3.81 -1.31 29.41
N HIS A 190 2.76 -2.15 29.27
CA HIS A 190 2.84 -3.62 29.27
C HIS A 190 2.67 -4.23 27.88
N ILE A 191 2.74 -3.43 26.81
CA ILE A 191 2.60 -3.92 25.44
C ILE A 191 3.93 -4.51 24.99
N ASN A 192 3.94 -5.83 24.81
CA ASN A 192 5.02 -6.58 24.19
C ASN A 192 4.50 -7.25 22.90
N PRO A 193 4.63 -6.61 21.73
CA PRO A 193 4.27 -7.22 20.46
C PRO A 193 5.13 -8.45 20.20
N LYS A 194 4.49 -9.55 19.77
CA LYS A 194 5.20 -10.76 19.34
C LYS A 194 5.36 -10.76 17.84
N LEU A 195 6.57 -11.04 17.36
CA LEU A 195 6.82 -11.29 15.94
C LEU A 195 6.15 -12.60 15.55
N LEU A 196 5.21 -12.51 14.61
CA LEU A 196 4.50 -13.65 14.05
C LEU A 196 4.76 -13.70 12.56
N TYR A 197 5.58 -14.67 12.16
CA TYR A 197 5.84 -14.96 10.75
C TYR A 197 5.42 -16.39 10.41
N ARG A 198 4.87 -16.58 9.22
CA ARG A 198 4.68 -17.89 8.63
C ARG A 198 5.88 -18.21 7.74
N LYS A 199 6.48 -19.40 7.96
CA LYS A 199 7.65 -19.87 7.19
C LYS A 199 7.39 -19.85 5.68
N HIS A 200 6.20 -20.29 5.25
CA HIS A 200 5.83 -20.30 3.83
C HIS A 200 5.76 -18.89 3.22
N THR A 201 5.16 -17.93 3.93
CA THR A 201 5.05 -16.54 3.46
C THR A 201 6.43 -15.89 3.35
N LEU A 202 7.29 -16.09 4.35
CA LEU A 202 8.68 -15.60 4.32
C LEU A 202 9.46 -16.19 3.14
N LEU A 203 9.34 -17.50 2.90
CA LEU A 203 10.03 -18.17 1.79
C LEU A 203 9.60 -17.60 0.44
N ILE A 204 8.30 -17.40 0.23
CA ILE A 204 7.77 -16.75 -0.99
C ILE A 204 8.36 -15.34 -1.13
N GLN A 205 8.36 -14.53 -0.08
CA GLN A 205 8.90 -13.17 -0.14
C GLN A 205 10.42 -13.14 -0.41
N LEU A 206 11.17 -14.11 0.13
CA LEU A 206 12.60 -14.26 -0.19
C LEU A 206 12.81 -14.60 -1.66
N ILE A 207 12.01 -15.52 -2.23
CA ILE A 207 12.04 -15.82 -3.67
C ILE A 207 11.72 -14.55 -4.48
N LEU A 208 10.69 -13.79 -4.10
CA LEU A 208 10.35 -12.53 -4.79
C LEU A 208 11.55 -11.59 -4.82
N ILE A 209 12.25 -11.39 -3.70
CA ILE A 209 13.46 -10.55 -3.67
C ILE A 209 14.56 -11.12 -4.56
N ILE A 210 14.87 -12.41 -4.45
CA ILE A 210 15.99 -13.01 -5.18
C ILE A 210 15.79 -12.85 -6.70
N VAL A 211 14.59 -13.11 -7.20
CA VAL A 211 14.27 -12.92 -8.62
C VAL A 211 14.36 -11.44 -9.02
N ASN A 212 13.91 -10.53 -8.15
CA ASN A 212 13.99 -9.09 -8.42
C ASN A 212 15.45 -8.59 -8.45
N ILE A 213 16.31 -9.09 -7.54
CA ILE A 213 17.75 -8.81 -7.55
C ILE A 213 18.39 -9.34 -8.84
N ALA A 214 18.05 -10.56 -9.26
CA ALA A 214 18.56 -11.13 -10.52
C ALA A 214 18.19 -10.24 -11.72
N GLY A 215 16.96 -9.72 -11.75
CA GLY A 215 16.53 -8.73 -12.74
C GLY A 215 17.36 -7.45 -12.72
N LEU A 216 17.69 -6.93 -11.54
CA LEU A 216 18.55 -5.74 -11.40
C LEU A 216 20.00 -6.00 -11.81
N VAL A 217 20.56 -7.18 -11.52
CA VAL A 217 21.91 -7.58 -11.95
C VAL A 217 21.96 -7.72 -13.47
N PHE A 218 20.91 -8.27 -14.08
CA PHE A 218 20.79 -8.35 -15.54
C PHE A 218 20.89 -6.96 -16.19
N ILE A 219 20.23 -5.94 -15.63
CA ILE A 219 20.36 -4.55 -16.11
C ILE A 219 21.81 -4.07 -16.07
N LYS A 220 22.50 -4.31 -14.95
CA LYS A 220 23.89 -3.85 -14.76
C LYS A 220 24.86 -4.56 -15.70
N GLN A 221 24.67 -5.85 -15.97
CA GLN A 221 25.56 -6.63 -16.82
C GLN A 221 25.34 -6.37 -18.31
N PHE A 222 24.09 -6.22 -18.75
CA PHE A 222 23.77 -6.09 -20.18
C PHE A 222 23.60 -4.65 -20.66
N GLY A 223 23.77 -3.65 -19.78
CA GLY A 223 23.88 -2.24 -20.17
C GLY A 223 22.66 -1.70 -20.92
N ILE A 224 21.48 -2.29 -20.72
CA ILE A 224 20.24 -1.89 -21.39
C ILE A 224 19.76 -0.58 -20.76
N ARG A 225 20.36 0.54 -21.20
CA ARG A 225 19.93 1.91 -20.89
C ARG A 225 18.82 2.34 -21.83
#